data_AF-A0A9D1B8F3-F1
#
_entry.id   AF-A0A9D1B8F3-F1
#
_cell.length_a   1.000
_cell.length_b   1.000
_cell.length_c   1.000
_cell.angle_alpha   90.00
_cell.angle_beta   90.00
_cell.angle_gamma   90.00
#
_symmetry.space_group_name_H-M   'P 1'
#
loop_
_entity.id
_entity.type
_entity.pdbx_description
1 polymer ?
#
loop_
_entity_poly.entity_id
_entity_poly.type
_entity_poly.pdbx_seq_one_letter_code
_entity_poly.pdbx_strand_id
1 'polypeptide(L)'
;MKNWWKSGSPWIWLNGGAVSISIIMVFGLLLLILVRGFGHFWPSAVVETTYVQSDGEQVQVIGELRKSETLTAQSLREAGVALSEEQRLVTRHLFKLGNRDVTGRDFVYFIEDFMGEWSYPKEITVLERREWGDFY
;
A
#
# COMPACT_ATOMS: atom_id res chain seq x y z
N MET A 1 40.46 -41.31 -19.52
CA MET A 1 40.18 -40.44 -18.34
C MET A 1 41.38 -39.62 -17.85
N LYS A 2 42.58 -40.20 -17.63
CA LYS A 2 43.78 -39.44 -17.18
C LYS A 2 44.19 -38.26 -18.08
N ASN A 3 44.01 -38.37 -19.41
CA ASN A 3 44.41 -37.31 -20.35
C ASN A 3 43.50 -36.07 -20.29
N TRP A 4 42.22 -36.25 -20.01
CA TRP A 4 41.27 -35.13 -19.87
C TRP A 4 41.61 -34.27 -18.64
N TRP A 5 41.90 -34.92 -17.51
CA TRP A 5 42.36 -34.24 -16.30
C TRP A 5 43.68 -33.50 -16.47
N LYS A 6 44.63 -34.05 -17.24
CA LYS A 6 45.91 -33.41 -17.54
C LYS A 6 45.81 -32.28 -18.59
N SER A 7 44.74 -32.24 -19.38
CA SER A 7 44.56 -31.26 -20.46
C SER A 7 44.17 -29.86 -20.00
N GLY A 8 43.87 -29.66 -18.71
CA GLY A 8 43.36 -28.38 -18.19
C GLY A 8 41.88 -28.11 -18.49
N SER A 9 41.30 -28.83 -19.46
CA SER A 9 39.89 -28.72 -19.87
C SER A 9 38.87 -28.76 -18.71
N PRO A 10 38.99 -29.63 -17.68
CA PRO A 10 38.03 -29.63 -16.57
C PRO A 10 37.98 -28.30 -15.82
N TRP A 11 39.12 -27.63 -15.66
CA TRP A 11 39.22 -26.34 -14.98
C TRP A 11 38.58 -25.22 -15.79
N ILE A 12 38.65 -25.30 -17.13
CA ILE A 12 37.99 -24.33 -18.03
C ILE A 12 36.47 -24.46 -17.90
N TRP A 13 35.94 -25.69 -17.93
CA TRP A 13 34.51 -25.94 -17.74
C TRP A 13 34.02 -25.56 -16.35
N LEU A 14 34.81 -25.81 -15.30
CA LEU A 14 34.48 -25.41 -13.93
C LEU A 14 34.36 -23.88 -13.80
N ASN A 15 35.33 -23.13 -14.36
CA ASN A 15 35.27 -21.67 -14.35
C ASN A 15 34.10 -21.13 -15.19
N GLY A 16 33.86 -21.69 -16.39
CA GLY A 16 32.71 -21.33 -17.22
C GLY A 16 31.37 -21.58 -16.51
N GLY A 17 31.25 -22.71 -15.81
CA GLY A 17 30.10 -23.03 -14.97
C GLY A 17 29.95 -22.05 -13.80
N ALA A 18 31.03 -21.76 -13.07
CA ALA A 18 31.02 -20.84 -11.94
C ALA A 18 30.66 -19.40 -12.36
N VAL A 19 31.15 -18.93 -13.50
CA VAL A 19 30.79 -17.63 -14.08
C VAL A 19 29.32 -17.60 -14.50
N SER A 20 28.82 -18.66 -15.14
CA SER A 20 27.42 -18.75 -15.55
C SER A 20 26.47 -18.70 -14.34
N ILE A 21 26.79 -19.45 -13.27
CA ILE A 21 26.02 -19.43 -12.02
C ILE A 21 26.07 -18.04 -11.38
N SER A 22 27.25 -17.40 -11.34
CA SER A 22 27.40 -16.03 -10.83
C SER A 22 26.52 -15.04 -11.58
N ILE A 23 26.47 -15.12 -12.91
CA ILE A 23 25.61 -14.25 -13.74
C ILE A 23 24.13 -14.49 -13.41
N ILE A 24 23.69 -15.75 -13.33
CA ILE A 24 22.31 -16.10 -12.96
C ILE A 24 21.96 -15.54 -11.59
N MET A 25 22.85 -15.67 -10.60
CA MET A 25 22.63 -15.12 -9.25
C MET A 25 22.49 -13.60 -9.27
N VAL A 26 23.33 -12.89 -10.02
CA VAL A 26 23.26 -11.43 -10.13
C VAL A 26 21.93 -11.00 -10.77
N PHE A 27 21.56 -11.59 -11.90
CA PHE A 27 20.27 -11.28 -12.54
C PHE A 27 19.08 -11.66 -11.67
N GLY A 28 19.15 -12.80 -10.97
CA GLY A 28 18.12 -13.23 -10.03
C GLY A 28 17.95 -12.25 -8.87
N LEU A 29 19.05 -11.74 -8.32
CA LEU A 29 19.03 -10.73 -7.27
C LEU A 29 18.46 -9.41 -7.78
N LEU A 30 18.89 -8.95 -8.96
CA LEU A 30 18.36 -7.73 -9.57
C LEU A 30 16.85 -7.85 -9.82
N LEU A 31 16.39 -8.97 -10.37
CA LEU A 31 14.96 -9.22 -10.60
C LEU A 31 14.18 -9.25 -9.29
N LEU A 32 14.70 -9.90 -8.25
CA LEU A 32 14.07 -9.92 -6.93
C LEU A 32 13.91 -8.51 -6.36
N ILE A 33 14.96 -7.68 -6.46
CA ILE A 33 14.93 -6.29 -6.01
C ILE A 33 13.91 -5.50 -6.82
N LEU A 34 13.89 -5.65 -8.15
CA LEU A 34 12.93 -4.96 -9.02
C LEU A 34 11.49 -5.31 -8.62
N VAL A 35 11.13 -6.60 -8.54
CA VAL A 35 9.76 -7.02 -8.22
C VAL A 35 9.34 -6.54 -6.82
N ARG A 36 10.26 -6.58 -5.84
CA ARG A 36 9.98 -6.09 -4.48
C ARG A 36 9.90 -4.57 -4.40
N GLY A 37 10.62 -3.84 -5.25
CA GLY A 37 10.68 -2.37 -5.26
C GLY A 37 9.57 -1.72 -6.09
N PHE A 38 9.21 -2.28 -7.24
CA PHE A 38 8.24 -1.68 -8.18
C PHE A 38 6.88 -1.41 -7.55
N GLY A 39 6.41 -2.29 -6.65
CA GLY A 39 5.14 -2.09 -5.95
C GLY A 39 5.12 -0.84 -5.08
N HIS A 40 6.27 -0.36 -4.60
CA HIS A 40 6.34 0.87 -3.80
C HIS A 40 6.18 2.14 -4.65
N PHE A 41 6.57 2.07 -5.93
CA PHE A 41 6.47 3.20 -6.87
C PHE A 41 5.14 3.19 -7.65
N TRP A 42 4.32 2.14 -7.49
CA TRP A 42 3.05 2.07 -8.20
C TRP A 42 1.97 2.84 -7.43
N PRO A 43 1.18 3.71 -8.09
CA PRO A 43 0.08 4.43 -7.46
C PRO A 43 -0.89 3.46 -6.80
N SER A 44 -1.29 3.73 -5.55
CA SER A 44 -2.33 2.90 -4.92
C SER A 44 -3.69 3.24 -5.52
N ALA A 45 -4.62 2.30 -5.47
CA ALA A 45 -5.98 2.58 -5.91
C ALA A 45 -6.62 3.64 -5.00
N VAL A 46 -7.18 4.68 -5.62
CA VAL A 46 -7.93 5.72 -4.91
C VAL A 46 -9.36 5.27 -4.76
N VAL A 47 -9.86 5.34 -3.52
CA VAL A 47 -11.24 5.05 -3.16
C VAL A 47 -12.01 6.36 -3.16
N GLU A 48 -13.20 6.33 -3.74
CA GLU A 48 -14.21 7.36 -3.59
C GLU A 48 -15.41 6.77 -2.82
N THR A 49 -15.79 7.43 -1.74
CA THR A 49 -16.92 7.05 -0.89
C THR A 49 -17.54 8.27 -0.22
N THR A 50 -18.57 8.06 0.60
CA THR A 50 -19.18 9.11 1.43
C THR A 50 -18.99 8.79 2.91
N TYR A 51 -18.96 9.80 3.76
CA TYR A 51 -18.88 9.64 5.20
C TYR A 51 -19.92 10.52 5.90
N VAL A 52 -20.67 9.96 6.84
CA VAL A 52 -21.64 10.70 7.66
C VAL A 52 -20.91 11.20 8.92
N GLN A 53 -20.79 12.51 9.05
CA GLN A 53 -20.18 13.16 10.21
C GLN A 53 -21.10 13.12 11.44
N SER A 54 -20.56 13.48 12.60
CA SER A 54 -21.29 13.47 13.88
C SER A 54 -22.47 14.45 13.93
N ASP A 55 -22.47 15.47 13.08
CA ASP A 55 -23.58 16.42 12.89
C ASP A 55 -24.65 15.92 11.89
N GLY A 56 -24.43 14.74 11.29
CA GLY A 56 -25.29 14.15 10.27
C GLY A 56 -25.00 14.64 8.85
N GLU A 57 -24.03 15.53 8.65
CA GLU A 57 -23.63 15.97 7.30
C GLU A 57 -22.90 14.84 6.57
N GLN A 58 -23.34 14.53 5.36
CA GLN A 58 -22.66 13.59 4.48
C GLN A 58 -21.62 14.32 3.64
N VAL A 59 -20.36 13.90 3.75
CA VAL A 59 -19.24 14.44 2.98
C VAL A 59 -18.67 13.40 2.04
N GLN A 60 -18.17 13.84 0.88
CA GLN A 60 -17.44 12.98 -0.04
C GLN A 60 -16.00 12.78 0.48
N VAL A 61 -15.54 11.54 0.45
CA VAL A 61 -14.19 11.15 0.84
C VAL A 61 -13.52 10.50 -0.36
N ILE A 62 -12.43 11.12 -0.81
CA ILE A 62 -11.56 10.60 -1.85
C ILE A 62 -10.19 10.39 -1.22
N GLY A 63 -9.61 9.20 -1.38
CA GLY A 63 -8.27 8.94 -0.85
C GLY A 63 -7.80 7.50 -0.97
N GLU A 64 -6.56 7.26 -0.57
CA GLU A 64 -5.95 5.93 -0.63
C GLU A 64 -6.11 5.20 0.71
N LEU A 65 -6.65 3.98 0.70
CA LEU A 65 -6.69 3.13 1.88
C LEU A 65 -5.26 2.74 2.29
N ARG A 66 -4.86 3.07 3.52
CA ARG A 66 -3.54 2.72 4.08
C ARG A 66 -3.59 1.60 5.09
N LYS A 67 -4.63 1.59 5.93
CA LYS A 67 -4.74 0.64 7.02
C LYS A 67 -6.19 0.43 7.41
N SER A 68 -6.52 -0.79 7.81
CA SER A 68 -7.77 -1.10 8.49
C SER A 68 -7.43 -1.64 9.88
N GLU A 69 -8.14 -1.16 10.89
CA GLU A 69 -7.94 -1.56 12.28
C GLU A 69 -9.28 -1.89 12.91
N THR A 70 -9.41 -3.11 13.44
CA THR A 70 -10.57 -3.50 14.24
C THR A 70 -10.26 -3.28 15.72
N LEU A 71 -11.12 -2.52 16.37
CA LEU A 71 -11.03 -2.14 17.78
C LEU A 71 -12.28 -2.59 18.54
N THR A 72 -12.23 -2.54 19.86
CA THR A 72 -13.43 -2.71 20.67
C THR A 72 -14.31 -1.48 20.52
N ALA A 73 -15.62 -1.71 20.35
CA ALA A 73 -16.60 -0.62 20.27
C ALA A 73 -16.62 0.22 21.55
N GLN A 74 -16.33 -0.40 22.70
CA GLN A 74 -16.21 0.29 23.99
C GLN A 74 -15.19 1.43 23.94
N SER A 75 -13.99 1.20 23.40
CA SER A 75 -12.94 2.24 23.34
C SER A 75 -13.33 3.44 22.47
N LEU A 76 -14.12 3.22 21.41
CA LEU A 76 -14.63 4.31 20.57
C LEU A 76 -15.81 5.04 21.23
N ARG A 77 -16.68 4.33 21.96
CA ARG A 77 -17.73 4.95 22.78
C ARG A 77 -17.14 5.83 23.88
N GLU A 78 -16.09 5.38 24.55
CA GLU A 78 -15.34 6.18 25.54
C GLU A 78 -14.72 7.44 24.93
N ALA A 79 -14.39 7.40 23.63
CA ALA A 79 -13.91 8.56 22.87
C ALA A 79 -15.05 9.47 22.34
N GLY A 80 -16.31 9.19 22.68
CA GLY A 80 -17.48 10.01 22.32
C GLY A 80 -18.15 9.64 20.99
N VAL A 81 -17.82 8.50 20.39
CA VAL A 81 -18.46 8.04 19.14
C VAL A 81 -19.79 7.36 19.45
N ALA A 82 -20.87 7.81 18.80
CA ALA A 82 -22.21 7.23 18.94
C ALA A 82 -22.32 5.90 18.16
N LEU A 83 -22.04 4.79 18.84
CA LEU A 83 -22.13 3.42 18.30
C LEU A 83 -23.20 2.62 19.06
N SER A 84 -23.76 1.59 18.42
CA SER A 84 -24.72 0.69 19.08
C SER A 84 -24.09 0.00 20.30
N GLU A 85 -24.87 -0.13 21.39
CA GLU A 85 -24.44 -0.82 22.62
C GLU A 85 -24.20 -2.32 22.41
N GLU A 86 -24.92 -2.93 21.47
CA GLU A 86 -24.78 -4.36 21.15
C GLU A 86 -23.50 -4.66 20.36
N GLN A 87 -22.94 -3.64 19.72
CA GLN A 87 -21.74 -3.79 18.91
C GLN A 87 -20.51 -3.91 19.81
N ARG A 88 -19.74 -4.98 19.58
CA ARG A 88 -18.51 -5.29 20.33
C ARG A 88 -17.24 -4.88 19.61
N LEU A 89 -17.25 -4.98 18.28
CA LEU A 89 -16.11 -4.69 17.42
C LEU A 89 -16.50 -3.66 16.38
N VAL A 90 -15.56 -2.78 16.07
CA VAL A 90 -15.72 -1.72 15.07
C VAL A 90 -14.45 -1.66 14.26
N THR A 91 -14.57 -1.51 12.94
CA THR A 91 -13.42 -1.25 12.07
C THR A 91 -13.32 0.23 11.78
N ARG A 92 -12.10 0.75 11.80
CA ARG A 92 -11.78 2.05 11.22
C ARG A 92 -10.73 1.90 10.13
N HIS A 93 -10.84 2.74 9.12
CA HIS A 93 -9.92 2.79 8.00
C HIS A 93 -9.11 4.08 8.06
N LEU A 94 -7.79 3.97 7.96
CA LEU A 94 -6.89 5.09 7.76
C LEU A 94 -6.78 5.36 6.28
N PHE A 95 -7.28 6.51 5.85
CA PHE A 95 -7.15 7.00 4.49
C PHE A 95 -6.03 8.03 4.43
N LYS A 96 -5.21 7.96 3.37
CA LYS A 96 -4.41 9.11 2.94
C LYS A 96 -5.33 10.00 2.11
N LEU A 97 -5.57 11.22 2.57
CA LEU A 97 -6.32 12.25 1.85
C LEU A 97 -5.36 13.16 1.10
N GLY A 98 -5.89 13.78 0.05
CA GLY A 98 -5.18 14.74 -0.77
C GLY A 98 -5.48 16.15 -0.29
N ASN A 99 -5.02 17.13 -1.04
CA ASN A 99 -5.41 18.53 -0.89
C ASN A 99 -5.17 19.04 0.55
N ARG A 100 -4.00 18.67 1.12
CA ARG A 100 -3.59 19.07 2.48
C ARG A 100 -3.55 20.59 2.66
N ASP A 101 -3.35 21.34 1.60
CA ASP A 101 -3.49 22.80 1.59
C ASP A 101 -4.90 23.28 2.01
N VAL A 102 -5.94 22.49 1.76
CA VAL A 102 -7.33 22.77 2.16
C VAL A 102 -7.66 22.13 3.51
N THR A 103 -7.31 20.85 3.69
CA THR A 103 -7.77 20.05 4.84
C THR A 103 -6.82 20.10 6.05
N GLY A 104 -5.57 20.54 5.83
CA GLY A 104 -4.49 20.56 6.82
C GLY A 104 -3.96 19.18 7.25
N ARG A 105 -4.53 18.08 6.75
CA ARG A 105 -4.24 16.71 7.20
C ARG A 105 -4.11 15.74 6.03
N ASP A 106 -3.02 14.97 6.02
CA ASP A 106 -2.79 13.91 5.01
C ASP A 106 -3.45 12.59 5.39
N PHE A 107 -3.67 12.32 6.68
CA PHE A 107 -4.16 11.01 7.14
C PHE A 107 -5.33 11.18 8.10
N VAL A 108 -6.44 10.52 7.79
CA VAL A 108 -7.67 10.61 8.57
C VAL A 108 -8.25 9.21 8.77
N TYR A 109 -8.70 8.94 9.99
CA TYR A 109 -9.44 7.72 10.31
C TYR A 109 -10.93 7.95 10.07
N PHE A 110 -11.54 7.02 9.36
CA PHE A 110 -12.99 6.94 9.17
C PHE A 110 -13.51 5.61 9.72
N ILE A 111 -14.64 5.65 10.40
CA ILE A 111 -15.29 4.47 10.97
C ILE A 111 -16.17 3.83 9.90
N GLU A 112 -16.02 2.52 9.70
CA GLU A 112 -16.71 1.76 8.64
C GLU A 112 -18.23 1.93 8.71
N ASP A 113 -18.79 1.94 9.93
CA ASP A 113 -20.24 2.07 10.19
C ASP A 113 -20.87 3.36 9.63
N PHE A 114 -20.08 4.41 9.41
CA PHE A 114 -20.57 5.69 8.87
C PHE A 114 -20.10 5.92 7.42
N MET A 115 -19.44 4.95 6.80
CA MET A 115 -19.02 5.02 5.41
C MET A 115 -20.12 4.50 4.48
N GLY A 116 -20.23 5.13 3.31
CA GLY A 116 -21.07 4.66 2.23
C GLY A 116 -20.40 3.55 1.41
N GLU A 117 -20.96 3.26 0.25
CA GLU A 117 -20.37 2.32 -0.69
C GLU A 117 -18.99 2.81 -1.17
N TRP A 118 -18.07 1.86 -1.38
CA TRP A 118 -16.73 2.15 -1.89
C TRP A 118 -16.70 1.95 -3.40
N SER A 119 -16.24 2.97 -4.11
CA SER A 119 -15.99 2.90 -5.54
C SER A 119 -14.52 3.16 -5.85
N TYR A 120 -14.06 2.59 -6.96
CA TYR A 120 -12.70 2.78 -7.49
C TYR A 120 -12.82 3.35 -8.91
N PRO A 121 -12.97 4.69 -9.05
CA PRO A 121 -13.16 5.31 -10.34
C PRO A 121 -11.94 5.11 -11.23
N LYS A 122 -12.15 4.67 -12.47
CA LYS A 122 -11.04 4.47 -13.44
C LYS A 122 -10.44 5.79 -13.96
N GLU A 123 -11.20 6.87 -13.84
CA GLU A 123 -10.91 8.18 -14.41
C GLU A 123 -10.25 9.12 -13.39
N ILE A 124 -10.03 8.67 -12.15
CA ILE A 124 -9.36 9.47 -11.14
C ILE A 124 -7.89 9.65 -11.49
N THR A 125 -7.42 10.90 -11.39
CA THR A 125 -6.03 11.26 -11.68
C THR A 125 -5.38 11.78 -10.42
N VAL A 126 -4.25 11.19 -10.05
CA VAL A 126 -3.44 11.63 -8.91
C VAL A 126 -2.31 12.50 -9.43
N LEU A 127 -2.20 13.73 -8.91
CA LEU A 127 -1.14 14.67 -9.22
C LEU A 127 -0.29 14.92 -7.97
N GLU A 128 0.99 14.60 -8.00
CA GLU A 128 1.90 14.93 -6.91
C GLU A 128 2.42 16.37 -7.06
N ARG A 129 2.17 17.21 -6.06
CA ARG A 129 2.68 18.59 -6.00
C ARG A 129 3.95 18.65 -5.15
N ARG A 130 4.85 19.58 -5.49
CA ARG A 130 6.10 19.82 -4.73
C ARG A 130 5.85 20.23 -3.28
N GLU A 131 4.75 20.93 -3.05
CA GLU A 131 4.27 21.29 -1.73
C GLU A 131 2.94 20.60 -1.49
N TRP A 132 2.72 20.11 -0.28
CA TRP A 132 1.44 19.53 0.18
C TRP A 132 1.02 18.21 -0.51
N GLY A 133 1.93 17.55 -1.23
CA GLY A 133 1.79 16.17 -1.68
C GLY A 133 0.70 15.96 -2.73
N ASP A 134 -0.02 14.85 -2.59
CA ASP A 134 -0.99 14.36 -3.57
C ASP A 134 -2.20 15.30 -3.71
N PHE A 135 -2.64 15.48 -4.95
CA PHE A 135 -3.84 16.18 -5.34
C PHE A 135 -4.72 15.24 -6.17
N TYR A 136 -5.99 15.17 -5.77
CA TYR A 136 -7.06 14.48 -6.47
C TYR A 136 -8.37 15.24 -6.27
#